data_AF-A0A8H6UT88-F1
#
_entry.id   AF-A0A8H6UT88-F1
#
_cell.length_a   1.000
_cell.length_b   1.000
_cell.length_c   1.000
_cell.angle_alpha   90.00
_cell.angle_beta   90.00
_cell.angle_gamma   90.00
#
_symmetry.space_group_name_H-M   'P 1'
#
loop_
_entity.id
_entity.type
_entity.pdbx_description
1 polymer ?
#
loop_
_entity_poly.entity_id
_entity_poly.type
_entity_poly.pdbx_seq_one_letter_code
_entity_poly.pdbx_strand_id
1 'polypeptide(L)'
;MGYTHYYSIDNTSSPEWGAAWPQLVEDAQRIIDNSGVAVSGPDFDDPDPPIIDVNQGIFLNGVEDDGHEPLCLDRHGNAGFSSVKTAHKPYDEVVACILLRAAVLAPNCVSLG
;
A
#
# COMPACT_ATOMS: atom_id res chain seq x y z
N MET A 1 -16.10 -8.25 -12.41
CA MET A 1 -16.25 -7.52 -11.13
C MET A 1 -15.17 -8.05 -10.21
N GLY A 2 -14.37 -7.18 -9.61
CA GLY A 2 -13.25 -7.57 -8.75
C GLY A 2 -13.36 -6.90 -7.39
N TYR A 3 -12.70 -7.48 -6.39
CA TYR A 3 -12.59 -6.91 -5.05
C TYR A 3 -11.74 -5.65 -5.05
N THR A 4 -12.21 -4.64 -4.32
CA THR A 4 -11.64 -3.30 -4.25
C THR A 4 -11.53 -2.88 -2.80
N HIS A 5 -10.37 -2.37 -2.40
CA HIS A 5 -10.19 -1.65 -1.15
C HIS A 5 -10.47 -0.18 -1.36
N TYR A 6 -11.37 0.41 -0.57
CA TYR A 6 -11.60 1.85 -0.52
C TYR A 6 -10.94 2.42 0.73
N TYR A 7 -10.21 3.53 0.58
CA TYR A 7 -9.52 4.13 1.71
C TYR A 7 -9.26 5.63 1.48
N SER A 8 -9.15 6.38 2.58
CA SER A 8 -8.64 7.75 2.57
C SER A 8 -7.49 7.91 3.55
N ILE A 9 -6.53 8.74 3.18
CA ILE A 9 -5.46 9.20 4.07
C ILE A 9 -5.51 10.72 4.06
N ASP A 10 -6.10 11.25 5.12
CA ASP A 10 -6.36 12.67 5.32
C ASP A 10 -5.42 13.24 6.39
N ASN A 11 -5.34 14.57 6.48
CA ASN A 11 -4.56 15.25 7.52
C ASN A 11 -3.06 14.83 7.57
N THR A 12 -2.43 14.69 6.40
CA THR A 12 -1.05 14.22 6.25
C THR A 12 0.02 15.21 6.72
N SER A 13 -0.38 16.43 7.07
CA SER A 13 0.48 17.41 7.74
C SER A 13 0.51 17.25 9.27
N SER A 14 -0.26 16.32 9.83
CA SER A 14 -0.34 16.11 11.28
C SER A 14 0.91 15.45 11.86
N PRO A 15 1.22 15.69 13.15
CA PRO A 15 2.29 14.96 13.84
C PRO A 15 2.05 13.44 13.90
N GLU A 16 0.78 13.01 13.94
CA GLU A 16 0.39 11.60 13.94
C GLU A 16 0.82 10.90 12.66
N TRP A 17 0.44 11.45 11.49
CA TRP A 17 0.88 10.90 10.20
C TRP A 17 2.39 10.99 10.03
N GLY A 18 3.01 12.11 10.44
CA GLY A 18 4.46 12.29 10.38
C GLY A 18 5.23 11.24 11.17
N ALA A 19 4.70 10.78 12.31
CA ALA A 19 5.29 9.69 13.09
C ALA A 19 4.95 8.30 12.53
N ALA A 20 3.73 8.13 12.01
CA ALA A 20 3.26 6.86 11.45
C ALA A 20 3.93 6.48 10.13
N TRP A 21 4.18 7.45 9.24
CA TRP A 21 4.71 7.21 7.90
C TRP A 21 6.01 6.39 7.85
N PRO A 22 7.11 6.78 8.54
CA PRO A 22 8.35 5.98 8.51
C PRO A 22 8.14 4.57 9.09
N GLN A 23 7.29 4.44 10.11
CA GLN A 23 6.96 3.13 10.70
C GLN A 23 6.16 2.27 9.71
N LEU A 24 5.21 2.86 8.99
CA LEU A 24 4.40 2.16 8.00
C LEU A 24 5.26 1.63 6.85
N VAL A 25 6.23 2.40 6.38
CA VAL A 25 7.17 1.95 5.34
C VAL A 25 8.01 0.77 5.83
N GLU A 26 8.53 0.83 7.05
CA GLU A 26 9.29 -0.27 7.65
C GLU A 26 8.43 -1.53 7.84
N ASP A 27 7.18 -1.34 8.30
CA ASP A 27 6.24 -2.44 8.48
C ASP A 27 5.75 -3.01 7.14
N ALA A 28 5.63 -2.21 6.09
CA ALA A 28 5.30 -2.68 4.75
C ALA A 28 6.39 -3.63 4.23
N GLN A 29 7.67 -3.30 4.43
CA GLN A 29 8.76 -4.22 4.09
C GLN A 29 8.64 -5.54 4.87
N ARG A 30 8.38 -5.47 6.19
CA ARG A 30 8.18 -6.67 7.02
C ARG A 30 6.99 -7.51 6.56
N ILE A 31 5.88 -6.88 6.19
CA ILE A 31 4.68 -7.55 5.69
C ILE A 31 5.04 -8.32 4.42
N ILE A 32 5.72 -7.67 3.47
CA ILE A 32 6.18 -8.32 2.22
C ILE A 32 7.06 -9.53 2.55
N ASP A 33 8.11 -9.32 3.36
CA ASP A 33 9.10 -10.35 3.71
C ASP A 33 8.48 -11.58 4.40
N ASN A 34 7.37 -11.41 5.13
CA ASN A 34 6.72 -12.48 5.90
C ASN A 34 5.43 -13.02 5.26
N SER A 35 4.94 -12.41 4.19
CA SER A 35 3.70 -12.84 3.52
C SER A 35 3.86 -14.15 2.76
N GLY A 36 5.05 -14.42 2.21
CA GLY A 36 5.27 -15.49 1.24
C GLY A 36 4.61 -15.23 -0.13
N VAL A 37 4.04 -14.04 -0.34
CA VAL A 37 3.41 -13.61 -1.59
C VAL A 37 4.41 -12.84 -2.44
N ALA A 38 4.51 -13.20 -3.71
CA ALA A 38 5.34 -12.48 -4.66
C ALA A 38 4.68 -11.14 -5.05
N VAL A 39 5.46 -10.06 -4.99
CA VAL A 39 5.04 -8.71 -5.35
C VAL A 39 6.05 -8.07 -6.30
N SER A 40 5.59 -7.15 -7.13
CA SER A 40 6.40 -6.37 -8.08
C SER A 40 6.19 -4.86 -7.86
N GLY A 41 6.87 -4.06 -8.67
CA GLY A 41 6.69 -2.63 -8.81
C GLY A 41 5.29 -2.25 -9.31
N PRO A 42 4.95 -0.95 -9.28
CA PRO A 42 3.63 -0.49 -9.65
C PRO A 42 3.31 -0.65 -11.14
N ASP A 43 4.35 -0.70 -11.99
CA ASP A 43 4.17 -0.91 -13.42
C ASP A 43 3.89 -2.37 -13.72
N PHE A 44 2.84 -2.63 -14.50
CA PHE A 44 2.48 -3.96 -14.93
C PHE A 44 3.34 -4.42 -16.13
N ASP A 45 3.77 -3.47 -16.96
CA ASP A 45 4.51 -3.75 -18.19
C ASP A 45 6.02 -3.94 -17.93
N ASP A 46 6.52 -3.53 -16.76
CA ASP A 46 7.92 -3.65 -16.35
C ASP A 46 8.03 -4.40 -15.00
N PRO A 47 8.64 -5.60 -14.94
CA PRO A 47 8.74 -6.41 -13.73
C PRO A 47 9.82 -5.90 -12.76
N ASP A 48 9.76 -4.62 -12.44
CA ASP A 48 10.63 -4.00 -11.45
C ASP A 48 10.29 -4.49 -10.02
N PRO A 49 11.22 -4.40 -9.06
CA PRO A 49 10.92 -4.62 -7.65
C PRO A 49 9.89 -3.61 -7.10
N PRO A 50 9.14 -3.94 -6.03
CA PRO A 50 8.31 -2.96 -5.33
C PRO A 50 9.17 -1.80 -4.79
N ILE A 51 8.60 -0.60 -4.75
CA ILE A 51 9.24 0.57 -4.15
C ILE A 51 8.75 0.67 -2.71
N ILE A 52 9.65 0.43 -1.74
CA ILE A 52 9.39 0.57 -0.31
C ILE A 52 10.46 1.50 0.28
N ASP A 53 10.18 2.80 0.25
CA ASP A 53 11.14 3.82 0.69
C ASP A 53 10.43 5.02 1.31
N VAL A 54 11.04 5.58 2.36
CA VAL A 54 10.42 6.65 3.14
C VAL A 54 10.25 7.95 2.35
N ASN A 55 11.10 8.19 1.35
CA ASN A 55 11.08 9.40 0.53
C ASN A 55 10.27 9.21 -0.74
N GLN A 56 10.31 8.01 -1.32
CA GLN A 56 9.57 7.70 -2.54
C GLN A 56 8.12 7.31 -2.22
N GLY A 57 7.91 6.30 -1.39
CA GLY A 57 6.59 5.77 -1.07
C GLY A 57 6.55 4.25 -0.89
N ILE A 58 5.33 3.74 -0.87
CA ILE A 58 4.99 2.31 -0.94
C ILE A 58 4.25 2.13 -2.25
N PHE A 59 4.93 1.54 -3.23
CA PHE A 59 4.38 1.24 -4.55
C PHE A 59 4.60 -0.24 -4.87
N LEU A 60 3.51 -0.98 -5.01
CA LEU A 60 3.58 -2.40 -5.30
C LEU A 60 2.37 -2.88 -6.09
N ASN A 61 2.55 -3.99 -6.79
CA ASN A 61 1.51 -4.75 -7.47
C ASN A 61 1.79 -6.26 -7.33
N GLY A 62 0.91 -7.10 -7.88
CA GLY A 62 1.20 -8.51 -8.09
C GLY A 62 2.06 -8.75 -9.33
N VAL A 63 2.80 -9.86 -9.33
CA VAL A 63 3.72 -10.24 -10.41
C VAL A 63 2.95 -10.76 -11.62
N GLU A 64 3.26 -10.26 -12.82
CA GLU A 64 2.69 -10.74 -14.09
C GLU A 64 1.16 -10.87 -14.02
N ASP A 65 0.60 -12.04 -14.35
CA ASP A 65 -0.83 -12.31 -14.33
C ASP A 65 -1.46 -12.23 -12.93
N ASP A 66 -0.68 -12.17 -11.85
CA ASP A 66 -1.15 -11.93 -10.49
C ASP A 66 -1.25 -10.43 -10.12
N GLY A 67 -0.91 -9.51 -11.03
CA GLY A 67 -1.16 -8.07 -10.89
C GLY A 67 -2.58 -7.63 -11.31
N HIS A 68 -3.04 -6.46 -10.80
CA HIS A 68 -4.27 -5.80 -11.29
C HIS A 68 -4.18 -4.28 -11.26
N GLU A 69 -4.44 -3.65 -10.11
CA GLU A 69 -4.16 -2.23 -9.86
C GLU A 69 -3.10 -2.12 -8.76
N PRO A 70 -2.09 -1.26 -8.90
CA PRO A 70 -1.05 -1.11 -7.88
C PRO A 70 -1.57 -0.35 -6.66
N LEU A 71 -1.03 -0.70 -5.48
CA LEU A 71 -1.13 0.15 -4.30
C LEU A 71 -0.06 1.24 -4.41
N CYS A 72 -0.48 2.51 -4.30
CA CYS A 72 0.42 3.66 -4.40
C CYS A 72 0.17 4.62 -3.23
N LEU A 73 1.06 4.62 -2.25
CA LEU A 73 1.03 5.54 -1.10
C LEU A 73 2.35 6.31 -1.02
N ASP A 74 2.28 7.58 -0.64
CA ASP A 74 3.45 8.39 -0.31
C ASP A 74 3.24 9.17 1.00
N ARG A 75 4.23 9.97 1.39
CA ARG A 75 4.12 10.78 2.62
C ARG A 75 2.95 11.77 2.60
N HIS A 76 2.40 12.07 1.43
CA HIS A 76 1.28 12.99 1.22
C HIS A 76 -0.07 12.28 1.21
N GLY A 77 -0.08 10.96 1.39
CA GLY A 77 -1.26 10.12 1.52
C GLY A 77 -1.41 9.20 0.31
N ASN A 78 -2.48 9.39 -0.45
CA ASN A 78 -2.75 8.61 -1.65
C ASN A 78 -1.92 9.16 -2.82
N ALA A 79 -0.98 8.36 -3.34
CA ALA A 79 -0.19 8.70 -4.52
C ALA A 79 -0.92 8.26 -5.80
N GLY A 80 -2.13 8.78 -6.01
CA GLY A 80 -2.99 8.42 -7.13
C GLY A 80 -4.46 8.33 -6.74
N PHE A 81 -5.02 7.12 -6.77
CA PHE A 81 -6.43 6.87 -6.48
C PHE A 81 -6.67 6.55 -5.00
N SER A 82 -7.87 6.86 -4.50
CA SER A 82 -8.34 6.50 -3.15
C SER A 82 -8.99 5.10 -3.09
N SER A 83 -8.60 4.23 -4.01
CA SER A 83 -9.05 2.85 -4.08
C SER A 83 -8.08 2.01 -4.89
N VAL A 84 -7.96 0.73 -4.56
CA VAL A 84 -7.18 -0.24 -5.33
C VAL A 84 -8.00 -1.51 -5.54
N LYS A 85 -8.20 -1.88 -6.80
CA LYS A 85 -8.82 -3.15 -7.17
C LYS A 85 -7.74 -4.21 -7.30
N THR A 86 -7.78 -5.21 -6.43
CA THR A 86 -6.86 -6.35 -6.45
C THR A 86 -7.46 -7.55 -7.16
N ALA A 87 -8.79 -7.55 -7.33
CA ALA A 87 -9.54 -8.67 -7.89
C ALA A 87 -9.31 -10.01 -7.15
N HIS A 88 -9.01 -9.96 -5.84
CA HIS A 88 -8.63 -11.11 -5.00
C HIS A 88 -7.41 -11.89 -5.50
N LYS A 89 -6.52 -11.24 -6.25
CA LYS A 89 -5.23 -11.83 -6.63
C LYS A 89 -4.30 -11.94 -5.42
N PRO A 90 -3.25 -12.79 -5.46
CA PRO A 90 -2.45 -13.10 -4.27
C PRO A 90 -1.94 -11.89 -3.48
N TYR A 91 -1.48 -10.83 -4.16
CA TYR A 91 -0.96 -9.61 -3.52
C TYR A 91 -2.01 -8.81 -2.73
N ASP A 92 -3.29 -9.15 -2.84
CA ASP A 92 -4.39 -8.58 -2.06
C ASP A 92 -4.13 -8.66 -0.55
N GLU A 93 -3.55 -9.76 -0.07
CA GLU A 93 -3.23 -9.94 1.35
C GLU A 93 -2.22 -8.90 1.83
N VAL A 94 -1.18 -8.64 1.03
CA VAL A 94 -0.15 -7.62 1.32
C VAL A 94 -0.79 -6.23 1.34
N VAL A 95 -1.62 -5.92 0.34
CA VAL A 95 -2.34 -4.64 0.24
C VAL A 95 -3.24 -4.42 1.46
N ALA A 96 -4.07 -5.41 1.79
CA ALA A 96 -5.00 -5.35 2.92
C ALA A 96 -4.23 -5.16 4.24
N CYS A 97 -3.14 -5.90 4.44
CA CYS A 97 -2.34 -5.81 5.66
C CYS A 97 -1.68 -4.43 5.82
N ILE A 98 -1.15 -3.85 4.74
CA ILE A 98 -0.56 -2.49 4.76
C ILE A 98 -1.63 -1.44 5.10
N LEU A 99 -2.82 -1.51 4.48
CA LEU A 99 -3.92 -0.57 4.76
C LEU A 99 -4.43 -0.68 6.21
N LEU A 100 -4.58 -1.91 6.72
CA LEU A 100 -4.92 -2.15 8.13
C LEU A 100 -3.83 -1.61 9.07
N ARG A 101 -2.56 -1.80 8.72
CA ARG A 101 -1.45 -1.30 9.52
C ARG A 101 -1.42 0.23 9.55
N ALA A 102 -1.68 0.89 8.42
CA ALA A 102 -1.82 2.34 8.35
C ALA A 102 -2.94 2.85 9.27
N ALA A 103 -4.10 2.19 9.27
CA ALA A 103 -5.23 2.51 10.15
C ALA A 103 -4.92 2.30 11.65
N VAL A 104 -4.08 1.32 12.00
CA VAL A 104 -3.62 1.11 13.37
C VAL A 104 -2.64 2.19 13.82
N LEU A 105 -1.74 2.63 12.93
CA LEU A 105 -0.70 3.61 13.26
C LEU A 105 -1.23 5.05 13.31
N ALA A 106 -2.18 5.40 12.44
CA ALA A 106 -2.74 6.74 12.34
C ALA A 106 -4.27 6.71 12.21
N PRO A 107 -5.00 6.25 13.23
CA PRO A 107 -6.46 6.07 13.18
C PRO A 107 -7.25 7.36 12.95
N ASN A 108 -6.67 8.55 13.19
CA ASN A 108 -7.34 9.82 12.89
C ASN A 108 -6.99 10.37 11.50
N CYS A 109 -6.07 9.72 10.78
CA CYS A 109 -5.66 10.09 9.43
C CYS A 109 -6.19 9.11 8.39
N VAL A 110 -6.32 7.82 8.75
CA VAL A 110 -6.65 6.77 7.80
C VAL A 110 -8.07 6.24 8.03
N SER A 111 -8.87 6.21 6.98
CA SER A 111 -10.19 5.57 6.96
C SER A 111 -10.24 4.45 5.94
N LEU A 112 -10.84 3.31 6.31
CA LEU A 112 -11.06 2.16 5.43
C LEU A 112 -12.57 2.00 5.19
N GLY A 113 -12.98 1.70 3.97
CA GLY A 113 -14.39 1.64 3.51
C GLY A 113 -14.83 0.30 2.96
#